data_AF-A0A9P1C3X0-F1
#
_entry.id   AF-A0A9P1C3X0-F1
#
_cell.length_a   1.000
_cell.length_b   1.000
_cell.length_c   1.000
_cell.angle_alpha   90.00
_cell.angle_beta   90.00
_cell.angle_gamma   90.00
#
_symmetry.space_group_name_H-M   'P 1'
#
loop_
_entity.id
_entity.type
_entity.pdbx_description
1 polymer ?
#
loop_
_entity_poly.entity_id
_entity_poly.type
_entity_poly.pdbx_seq_one_letter_code
_entity_poly.pdbx_strand_id
1 'polypeptide(L)'
;MEAPKQDSMTPWWKGTKYDFPKKTPAWFADGIPWDTFQEGKPPMVYDPPQWVPGYLPHCAQQCNFWSYRSPWCVVPCNCMACCQCCCIKDSEIVSVDTPDEWMTKMITSGANEKTPEWMNGIFWLCDNNAPSETLFTFQSADWAEGSKVAQKKYYHNFGVPANCFGCITMFGAALTDSTLRLELSPNDKWINLYGAGPGWIYVGQPEDTFECKNAAVDVYGESFKPVTDLNEMLRVSHNDETLPLSEPNYQYRVRKVAYMDSYGKLVKTEAWDEFVKRAKVPFAPGTEPNCCGYCFCCRSKEDLALGRYPHTNTKLIVKYAPSTKSTAPAQTIGAQQ
;
A
#
# COMPACT_ATOMS: atom_id res chain seq x y z
N MET A 1 23.97 -17.34 -23.98
CA MET A 1 23.58 -18.28 -22.92
C MET A 1 22.07 -18.37 -22.99
N GLU A 2 21.53 -19.52 -23.39
CA GLU A 2 20.08 -19.74 -23.39
C GLU A 2 19.60 -19.83 -21.94
N ALA A 3 18.50 -19.14 -21.62
CA ALA A 3 17.84 -19.30 -20.33
C ALA A 3 17.41 -20.77 -20.16
N PRO A 4 17.54 -21.36 -18.96
CA PRO A 4 17.14 -22.75 -18.74
C PRO A 4 15.66 -22.91 -19.10
N LYS A 5 15.33 -23.88 -19.96
CA LYS A 5 13.94 -24.27 -20.20
C LYS A 5 13.37 -24.83 -18.90
N GLN A 6 12.32 -24.21 -18.40
CA GLN A 6 11.67 -24.55 -17.15
C GLN A 6 10.81 -25.81 -17.34
N ASP A 7 11.44 -26.98 -17.32
CA ASP A 7 10.76 -28.27 -17.46
C ASP A 7 9.97 -28.64 -16.20
N SER A 8 8.67 -28.94 -16.41
CA SER A 8 7.70 -29.56 -15.50
C SER A 8 7.11 -28.70 -14.35
N MET A 9 5.81 -28.44 -14.50
CA MET A 9 4.91 -27.66 -13.64
C MET A 9 4.63 -28.30 -12.27
N THR A 10 5.65 -28.57 -11.46
CA THR A 10 5.43 -28.57 -10.01
C THR A 10 5.63 -27.12 -9.57
N PRO A 11 4.57 -26.42 -9.14
CA PRO A 11 4.75 -25.04 -8.74
C PRO A 11 5.78 -24.97 -7.61
N TRP A 12 6.78 -24.10 -7.73
CA TRP A 12 7.98 -24.15 -6.87
C TRP A 12 7.69 -23.92 -5.37
N TRP A 13 6.48 -23.45 -5.03
CA TRP A 13 5.99 -23.35 -3.65
C TRP A 13 5.36 -24.65 -3.10
N LYS A 14 5.10 -25.68 -3.92
CA LYS A 14 4.72 -27.02 -3.40
C LYS A 14 5.90 -27.54 -2.57
N GLY A 15 5.72 -27.57 -1.24
CA GLY A 15 6.76 -27.91 -0.27
C GLY A 15 7.40 -26.71 0.44
N THR A 16 7.02 -25.47 0.11
CA THR A 16 7.34 -24.29 0.93
C THR A 16 6.30 -24.12 2.04
N LYS A 17 6.67 -23.40 3.10
CA LYS A 17 5.85 -23.17 4.31
C LYS A 17 4.56 -22.36 4.11
N TYR A 18 4.25 -21.92 2.89
CA TYR A 18 3.11 -21.04 2.64
C TYR A 18 1.83 -21.87 2.51
N ASP A 19 1.22 -22.19 3.66
CA ASP A 19 -0.11 -22.80 3.73
C ASP A 19 -1.18 -21.78 3.33
N PHE A 20 -1.53 -21.75 2.05
CA PHE A 20 -2.70 -21.01 1.61
C PHE A 20 -3.97 -21.65 2.18
N PRO A 21 -5.00 -20.86 2.58
CA PRO A 21 -6.27 -21.41 3.05
C PRO A 21 -6.81 -22.46 2.06
N LYS A 22 -7.38 -23.56 2.53
CA LYS A 22 -7.88 -24.67 1.67
C LYS A 22 -8.89 -24.26 0.59
N LYS A 23 -9.48 -23.07 0.68
CA LYS A 23 -10.42 -22.48 -0.29
C LYS A 23 -9.79 -21.43 -1.19
N THR A 24 -8.47 -21.33 -1.20
CA THR A 24 -7.74 -20.43 -2.09
C THR A 24 -8.00 -20.86 -3.54
N PRO A 25 -8.44 -19.96 -4.42
CA PRO A 25 -8.67 -20.31 -5.82
C PRO A 25 -7.42 -20.94 -6.44
N ALA A 26 -7.59 -21.94 -7.31
CA ALA A 26 -6.47 -22.66 -7.93
C ALA A 26 -5.48 -21.69 -8.60
N TRP A 27 -5.98 -20.67 -9.31
CA TRP A 27 -5.13 -19.65 -9.94
C TRP A 27 -4.26 -18.84 -8.94
N PHE A 28 -4.71 -18.63 -7.70
CA PHE A 28 -3.91 -17.98 -6.66
C PHE A 28 -2.83 -18.93 -6.13
N ALA A 29 -3.16 -20.22 -6.06
CA ALA A 29 -2.25 -21.27 -5.64
C ALA A 29 -1.35 -21.79 -6.77
N ASP A 30 -1.61 -21.47 -8.04
CA ASP A 30 -0.88 -21.94 -9.22
C ASP A 30 0.14 -20.89 -9.75
N GLY A 31 0.15 -19.70 -9.13
CA GLY A 31 1.06 -18.59 -9.46
C GLY A 31 0.80 -18.02 -10.84
N ILE A 32 1.67 -17.09 -11.26
CA ILE A 32 1.46 -16.40 -12.53
C ILE A 32 2.16 -17.18 -13.64
N PRO A 33 1.46 -17.53 -14.73
CA PRO A 33 2.10 -18.13 -15.89
C PRO A 33 2.84 -17.03 -16.66
N TRP A 34 4.00 -16.60 -16.13
CA TRP A 34 4.78 -15.49 -16.69
C TRP A 34 5.13 -15.67 -18.16
N ASP A 35 5.26 -16.91 -18.64
CA ASP A 35 5.55 -17.22 -20.04
C ASP A 35 4.40 -16.89 -21.00
N THR A 36 3.14 -16.98 -20.53
CA THR A 36 1.95 -16.66 -21.34
C THR A 36 1.42 -15.25 -21.05
N PHE A 37 1.81 -14.70 -19.91
CA PHE A 37 1.68 -13.29 -19.57
C PHE A 37 2.65 -12.49 -20.44
N GLN A 38 2.38 -12.40 -21.75
CA GLN A 38 3.17 -11.66 -22.75
C GLN A 38 3.70 -10.39 -22.12
N GLU A 39 5.00 -10.36 -21.78
CA GLU A 39 5.71 -9.35 -20.98
C GLU A 39 4.92 -8.04 -20.90
N GLY A 40 3.97 -7.97 -19.94
CA GLY A 40 2.84 -7.04 -20.01
C GLY A 40 3.31 -5.67 -20.44
N LYS A 41 2.77 -5.15 -21.56
CA LYS A 41 3.18 -3.83 -22.05
C LYS A 41 3.05 -2.86 -20.87
N PRO A 42 4.09 -2.05 -20.59
CA PRO A 42 4.03 -1.07 -19.53
C PRO A 42 2.73 -0.25 -19.66
N PRO A 43 2.06 0.07 -18.55
CA PRO A 43 0.89 0.94 -18.59
C PRO A 43 1.38 2.36 -18.84
N MET A 44 1.72 2.67 -20.09
CA MET A 44 2.30 3.94 -20.54
C MET A 44 1.34 5.12 -20.38
N VAL A 45 0.10 4.88 -19.95
CA VAL A 45 -0.91 5.89 -19.67
C VAL A 45 -1.29 5.80 -18.19
N TYR A 46 -1.12 6.92 -17.49
CA TYR A 46 -1.68 7.14 -16.17
C TYR A 46 -2.96 7.95 -16.31
N ASP A 47 -4.10 7.28 -16.14
CA ASP A 47 -5.45 7.87 -16.21
C ASP A 47 -6.34 7.17 -15.18
N PRO A 48 -6.24 7.54 -13.89
CA PRO A 48 -6.92 6.85 -12.80
C PRO A 48 -8.44 6.83 -13.01
N PRO A 49 -9.06 5.67 -13.31
CA PRO A 49 -10.50 5.59 -13.55
C PRO A 49 -11.29 6.07 -12.33
N GLN A 50 -10.70 5.94 -11.14
CA GLN A 50 -11.30 6.36 -9.89
C GLN A 50 -11.38 7.87 -9.66
N TRP A 51 -10.84 8.67 -10.57
CA TRP A 51 -10.96 10.13 -10.57
C TRP A 51 -12.04 10.64 -11.52
N VAL A 52 -12.73 9.75 -12.22
CA VAL A 52 -13.83 10.10 -13.13
C VAL A 52 -15.13 10.32 -12.32
N PRO A 53 -15.92 11.38 -12.62
CA PRO A 53 -17.24 11.57 -12.04
C PRO A 53 -18.13 10.33 -12.12
N GLY A 54 -18.61 9.89 -10.96
CA GLY A 54 -19.50 8.73 -10.84
C GLY A 54 -18.82 7.37 -10.62
N TYR A 55 -17.49 7.32 -10.46
CA TYR A 55 -16.78 6.06 -10.16
C TYR A 55 -17.30 5.37 -8.88
N LEU A 56 -17.48 6.14 -7.80
CA LEU A 56 -18.13 5.64 -6.58
C LEU A 56 -19.65 5.87 -6.64
N PRO A 57 -20.47 4.96 -6.09
CA PRO A 57 -21.92 5.17 -6.01
C PRO A 57 -22.25 6.42 -5.19
N HIS A 58 -23.36 7.08 -5.52
CA HIS A 58 -23.74 8.39 -4.98
C HIS A 58 -23.71 8.48 -3.44
N CYS A 59 -24.17 7.42 -2.75
CA CYS A 59 -24.18 7.36 -1.29
C CYS A 59 -22.78 7.25 -0.67
N ALA A 60 -21.82 6.62 -1.36
CA ALA A 60 -20.42 6.56 -0.94
C ALA A 60 -19.74 7.92 -1.11
N GLN A 61 -20.07 8.66 -2.17
CA GLN A 61 -19.49 9.99 -2.40
C GLN A 61 -20.01 11.04 -1.43
N GLN A 62 -21.29 10.98 -1.06
CA GLN A 62 -21.92 12.01 -0.24
C GLN A 62 -21.66 11.89 1.25
N CYS A 63 -21.24 10.73 1.72
CA CYS A 63 -20.93 10.57 3.14
C CYS A 63 -19.43 10.69 3.35
N ASN A 64 -19.02 11.52 4.31
CA ASN A 64 -17.61 11.81 4.57
C ASN A 64 -16.85 10.60 5.15
N PHE A 65 -17.48 9.42 5.24
CA PHE A 65 -16.87 8.24 5.81
C PHE A 65 -15.71 7.70 4.95
N TRP A 66 -15.74 7.93 3.62
CA TRP A 66 -14.65 7.54 2.71
C TRP A 66 -13.48 8.55 2.65
N SER A 67 -13.50 9.61 3.47
CA SER A 67 -12.39 10.58 3.50
C SER A 67 -11.28 10.16 4.45
N TYR A 68 -10.03 10.28 4.00
CA TYR A 68 -8.84 10.12 4.82
C TYR A 68 -8.86 10.99 6.09
N ARG A 69 -9.50 12.16 6.00
CA ARG A 69 -9.65 13.13 7.09
C ARG A 69 -11.08 13.24 7.60
N SER A 70 -11.87 12.18 7.43
CA SER A 70 -13.20 12.12 8.02
C SER A 70 -13.13 12.44 9.51
N PRO A 71 -13.91 13.41 10.02
CA PRO A 71 -14.05 13.61 11.44
C PRO A 71 -14.91 12.49 12.07
N TRP A 72 -15.51 11.62 11.24
CA TRP A 72 -16.25 10.45 11.70
C TRP A 72 -15.27 9.50 12.38
N CYS A 73 -15.35 9.51 13.71
CA CYS A 73 -14.50 8.76 14.62
C CYS A 73 -13.05 9.24 14.74
N VAL A 74 -12.76 10.54 14.59
CA VAL A 74 -11.51 11.06 15.19
C VAL A 74 -11.56 10.71 16.66
N VAL A 75 -10.49 10.05 17.12
CA VAL A 75 -10.34 9.57 18.48
C VAL A 75 -10.72 10.68 19.48
N PRO A 76 -11.56 10.38 20.51
CA PRO A 76 -11.90 9.05 21.01
C PRO A 76 -13.41 8.76 20.92
N CYS A 77 -13.86 8.05 19.88
CA CYS A 77 -15.09 7.28 20.02
C CYS A 77 -14.77 6.04 20.87
N ASN A 78 -15.53 5.79 21.94
CA ASN A 78 -15.32 4.66 22.85
C ASN A 78 -15.27 3.29 22.12
N CYS A 79 -15.94 3.16 20.98
CA CYS A 79 -15.87 1.97 20.13
C CYS A 79 -14.47 1.75 19.53
N MET A 80 -13.77 2.82 19.18
CA MET A 80 -12.43 2.78 18.59
C MET A 80 -11.36 2.44 19.62
N ALA A 81 -11.47 3.02 20.82
CA ALA A 81 -10.62 2.65 21.94
C ALA A 81 -10.77 1.16 22.28
N CYS A 82 -12.01 0.62 22.22
CA CYS A 82 -12.25 -0.82 22.37
C CYS A 82 -11.60 -1.65 21.25
N CYS A 83 -11.77 -1.27 19.98
CA CYS A 83 -11.13 -1.96 18.86
C CYS A 83 -9.59 -1.94 18.95
N GLN A 84 -9.02 -0.81 19.35
CA GLN A 84 -7.58 -0.65 19.58
C GLN A 84 -7.08 -1.56 20.71
N CYS A 85 -7.73 -1.51 21.87
CA CYS A 85 -7.35 -2.29 23.04
C CYS A 85 -7.55 -3.80 22.86
N CYS A 86 -8.56 -4.23 22.10
CA CYS A 86 -8.92 -5.64 22.01
C CYS A 86 -8.27 -6.36 20.82
N CYS A 87 -8.15 -5.71 19.66
CA CYS A 87 -7.97 -6.46 18.41
C CYS A 87 -6.81 -6.00 17.52
N ILE A 88 -6.37 -4.74 17.63
CA ILE A 88 -5.13 -4.24 17.02
C ILE A 88 -4.14 -3.82 18.10
N LYS A 89 -4.01 -4.68 19.11
CA LYS A 89 -3.03 -4.54 20.20
C LYS A 89 -1.65 -4.22 19.63
N ASP A 90 -0.93 -3.35 20.32
CA ASP A 90 0.43 -2.93 19.96
C ASP A 90 0.52 -2.14 18.64
N SER A 91 -0.61 -1.62 18.14
CA SER A 91 -0.58 -0.57 17.12
C SER A 91 -0.32 0.79 17.75
N GLU A 92 0.33 1.66 16.97
CA GLU A 92 0.67 3.02 17.37
C GLU A 92 -0.04 4.03 16.48
N ILE A 93 -0.51 5.13 17.08
CA ILE A 93 -0.90 6.32 16.33
C ILE A 93 0.33 7.20 16.17
N VAL A 94 0.78 7.40 14.94
CA VAL A 94 2.00 8.13 14.61
C VAL A 94 1.67 9.44 13.89
N SER A 95 2.60 10.39 13.94
CA SER A 95 2.43 11.72 13.33
C SER A 95 3.36 11.92 12.15
N VAL A 96 2.84 12.51 11.07
CA VAL A 96 3.68 12.95 9.94
C VAL A 96 4.64 14.08 10.33
N ASP A 97 4.36 14.80 11.42
CA ASP A 97 5.21 15.87 11.95
C ASP A 97 6.46 15.36 12.70
N THR A 98 6.43 14.11 13.17
CA THR A 98 7.54 13.50 13.92
C THR A 98 7.90 12.14 13.30
N PRO A 99 8.40 12.12 12.05
CA PRO A 99 8.49 10.90 11.25
C PRO A 99 9.59 9.93 11.68
N ASP A 100 10.72 10.45 12.17
CA ASP A 100 11.97 9.70 12.17
C ASP A 100 11.92 8.40 12.98
N GLU A 101 11.36 8.44 14.19
CA GLU A 101 11.29 7.27 15.08
C GLU A 101 10.41 6.16 14.50
N TRP A 102 9.16 6.48 14.14
CA TRP A 102 8.23 5.46 13.65
C TRP A 102 8.60 4.97 12.26
N MET A 103 9.19 5.80 11.40
CA MET A 103 9.69 5.36 10.10
C MET A 103 10.84 4.39 10.25
N THR A 104 11.81 4.71 11.10
CA THR A 104 12.94 3.81 11.41
C THR A 104 12.41 2.49 11.94
N LYS A 105 11.44 2.53 12.86
CA LYS A 105 10.80 1.33 13.40
C LYS A 105 10.06 0.54 12.32
N MET A 106 9.29 1.19 11.45
CA MET A 106 8.56 0.56 10.34
C MET A 106 9.49 -0.09 9.31
N ILE A 107 10.65 0.51 9.05
CA ILE A 107 11.62 -0.06 8.11
C ILE A 107 12.32 -1.29 8.69
N THR A 108 12.69 -1.23 9.98
CA THR A 108 13.54 -2.23 10.62
C THR A 108 12.77 -3.40 11.23
N SER A 109 11.53 -3.16 11.64
CA SER A 109 10.69 -4.15 12.33
C SER A 109 10.20 -5.22 11.34
N GLY A 110 10.54 -6.48 11.61
CA GLY A 110 10.23 -7.62 10.76
C GLY A 110 10.89 -7.61 9.38
N ALA A 111 11.96 -6.82 9.20
CA ALA A 111 12.72 -6.80 7.96
C ALA A 111 13.27 -8.21 7.63
N ASN A 112 13.06 -8.62 6.39
CA ASN A 112 13.55 -9.88 5.84
C ASN A 112 14.78 -9.62 4.98
N GLU A 113 15.90 -10.26 5.32
CA GLU A 113 17.19 -10.12 4.63
C GLU A 113 17.14 -10.56 3.15
N LYS A 114 16.11 -11.32 2.76
CA LYS A 114 15.90 -11.81 1.40
C LYS A 114 15.07 -10.87 0.54
N THR A 115 14.63 -9.74 1.10
CA THR A 115 13.92 -8.71 0.34
C THR A 115 14.85 -8.11 -0.71
N PRO A 116 14.44 -8.00 -1.99
CA PRO A 116 15.24 -7.29 -2.99
C PRO A 116 15.58 -5.87 -2.53
N GLU A 117 16.85 -5.48 -2.69
CA GLU A 117 17.38 -4.25 -2.11
C GLU A 117 16.57 -3.00 -2.51
N TRP A 118 16.17 -2.92 -3.78
CA TRP A 118 15.39 -1.80 -4.32
C TRP A 118 13.99 -1.68 -3.69
N MET A 119 13.47 -2.75 -3.08
CA MET A 119 12.18 -2.79 -2.38
C MET A 119 12.30 -2.43 -0.89
N ASN A 120 13.51 -2.17 -0.37
CA ASN A 120 13.67 -1.70 1.00
C ASN A 120 13.21 -0.25 1.13
N GLY A 121 12.26 -0.02 2.04
CA GLY A 121 11.80 1.33 2.37
C GLY A 121 10.33 1.37 2.77
N ILE A 122 9.82 2.58 2.90
CA ILE A 122 8.40 2.90 3.07
C ILE A 122 7.91 3.45 1.73
N PHE A 123 6.79 2.92 1.27
CA PHE A 123 6.15 3.30 0.02
C PHE A 123 4.80 3.93 0.30
N TRP A 124 4.58 5.10 -0.27
CA TRP A 124 3.30 5.79 -0.26
C TRP A 124 2.45 5.34 -1.45
N LEU A 125 1.22 4.93 -1.14
CA LEU A 125 0.15 4.62 -2.09
C LEU A 125 -0.49 5.94 -2.55
N CYS A 126 0.31 6.72 -3.27
CA CYS A 126 -0.06 8.03 -3.77
C CYS A 126 -1.24 7.92 -4.72
N ASP A 127 -2.27 8.75 -4.51
CA ASP A 127 -3.51 8.77 -5.30
C ASP A 127 -4.44 7.56 -5.11
N ASN A 128 -4.12 6.66 -4.16
CA ASN A 128 -5.02 5.60 -3.73
C ASN A 128 -6.25 6.23 -3.06
N ASN A 129 -7.45 5.97 -3.59
CA ASN A 129 -8.68 6.48 -2.99
C ASN A 129 -9.32 5.49 -1.99
N ALA A 130 -8.71 4.32 -1.76
CA ALA A 130 -9.10 3.42 -0.69
C ALA A 130 -8.63 4.00 0.66
N PRO A 131 -9.52 4.58 1.50
CA PRO A 131 -9.17 5.40 2.66
C PRO A 131 -8.63 4.60 3.85
N SER A 132 -8.25 3.35 3.61
CA SER A 132 -7.70 2.44 4.59
C SER A 132 -6.25 2.08 4.35
N GLU A 133 -5.62 2.54 3.28
CA GLU A 133 -4.23 2.22 2.98
C GLU A 133 -3.48 3.51 2.60
N THR A 134 -2.34 3.78 3.22
CA THR A 134 -1.57 5.00 2.91
C THR A 134 -0.11 4.69 2.68
N LEU A 135 0.52 4.01 3.61
CA LEU A 135 1.93 3.63 3.54
C LEU A 135 2.05 2.11 3.67
N PHE A 136 3.08 1.53 3.10
CA PHE A 136 3.44 0.13 3.38
C PHE A 136 4.92 -0.13 3.14
N THR A 137 5.41 -1.27 3.61
CA THR A 137 6.77 -1.75 3.34
C THR A 137 6.75 -3.12 2.68
N PHE A 138 7.65 -3.39 1.73
CA PHE A 138 7.79 -4.74 1.17
C PHE A 138 8.65 -5.65 2.05
N GLN A 139 9.63 -5.09 2.76
CA GLN A 139 10.62 -5.88 3.51
C GLN A 139 10.07 -6.61 4.72
N SER A 140 8.84 -6.31 5.14
CA SER A 140 8.17 -7.07 6.21
C SER A 140 7.47 -8.33 5.70
N ALA A 141 7.56 -8.62 4.41
CA ALA A 141 7.04 -9.83 3.82
C ALA A 141 8.02 -10.98 4.06
N ASP A 142 7.47 -12.17 4.18
CA ASP A 142 8.24 -13.40 4.29
C ASP A 142 8.66 -13.86 2.88
N TRP A 143 9.77 -13.32 2.38
CA TRP A 143 10.38 -13.68 1.10
C TRP A 143 11.03 -15.06 1.16
N ALA A 144 10.77 -15.90 0.16
CA ALA A 144 11.38 -17.21 0.06
C ALA A 144 12.82 -17.13 -0.49
N GLU A 145 13.68 -18.04 -0.04
CA GLU A 145 15.09 -18.10 -0.48
C GLU A 145 15.18 -18.34 -1.99
N GLY A 146 15.99 -17.52 -2.68
CA GLY A 146 16.19 -17.63 -4.12
C GLY A 146 14.91 -17.50 -4.95
N SER A 147 13.81 -17.01 -4.35
CA SER A 147 12.53 -16.88 -5.01
C SER A 147 12.14 -15.42 -5.24
N LYS A 148 11.20 -15.22 -6.15
CA LYS A 148 10.60 -13.92 -6.47
C LYS A 148 9.26 -13.71 -5.78
N VAL A 149 9.01 -14.41 -4.67
CA VAL A 149 7.70 -14.44 -4.02
C VAL A 149 7.80 -14.31 -2.52
N ALA A 150 6.82 -13.63 -1.96
CA ALA A 150 6.68 -13.46 -0.53
C ALA A 150 5.23 -13.52 -0.08
N GLN A 151 5.04 -13.75 1.22
CA GLN A 151 3.76 -13.56 1.88
C GLN A 151 3.87 -12.45 2.91
N LYS A 152 3.02 -11.43 2.81
CA LYS A 152 2.97 -10.30 3.74
C LYS A 152 1.67 -10.33 4.53
N LYS A 153 1.74 -10.20 5.85
CA LYS A 153 0.55 -9.94 6.66
C LYS A 153 0.05 -8.52 6.38
N TYR A 154 -1.21 -8.40 5.98
CA TYR A 154 -1.79 -7.12 5.53
C TYR A 154 -1.84 -6.08 6.65
N TYR A 155 -1.86 -6.50 7.92
CA TYR A 155 -1.87 -5.60 9.07
C TYR A 155 -0.47 -5.28 9.62
N HIS A 156 0.63 -5.75 9.01
CA HIS A 156 1.99 -5.48 9.48
C HIS A 156 2.72 -4.49 8.57
N ASN A 157 3.32 -3.46 9.18
CA ASN A 157 3.99 -2.35 8.50
C ASN A 157 3.15 -1.81 7.33
N PHE A 158 1.87 -1.61 7.61
CA PHE A 158 0.97 -0.78 6.83
C PHE A 158 0.63 0.44 7.68
N GLY A 159 0.77 1.62 7.09
CA GLY A 159 0.27 2.87 7.64
C GLY A 159 -1.12 3.12 7.07
N VAL A 160 -2.12 3.06 7.93
CA VAL A 160 -3.51 3.35 7.59
C VAL A 160 -3.89 4.70 8.19
N PRO A 161 -4.84 5.46 7.63
CA PRO A 161 -5.26 6.72 8.23
C PRO A 161 -5.82 6.52 9.63
N ALA A 162 -5.56 7.46 10.55
CA ALA A 162 -6.14 7.43 11.90
C ALA A 162 -7.62 7.87 11.91
N ASN A 163 -8.45 7.12 11.17
CA ASN A 163 -9.89 7.30 11.07
C ASN A 163 -10.62 5.95 11.26
N CYS A 164 -11.95 5.95 11.16
CA CYS A 164 -12.76 4.74 11.31
C CYS A 164 -12.35 3.62 10.34
N PHE A 165 -12.14 3.93 9.07
CA PHE A 165 -11.83 2.95 8.02
C PHE A 165 -10.45 2.34 8.18
N GLY A 166 -9.41 3.14 8.46
CA GLY A 166 -8.08 2.61 8.71
C GLY A 166 -8.09 1.60 9.86
N CYS A 167 -8.77 1.94 10.96
CA CYS A 167 -8.96 1.02 12.08
C CYS A 167 -9.75 -0.24 11.71
N ILE A 168 -10.91 -0.11 11.05
CA ILE A 168 -11.74 -1.26 10.65
C ILE A 168 -10.96 -2.17 9.73
N THR A 169 -10.23 -1.62 8.77
CA THR A 169 -9.41 -2.40 7.83
C THR A 169 -8.29 -3.13 8.57
N MET A 170 -7.53 -2.44 9.42
CA MET A 170 -6.46 -3.09 10.18
C MET A 170 -7.01 -4.13 11.17
N PHE A 171 -8.16 -3.86 11.78
CA PHE A 171 -8.87 -4.80 12.64
C PHE A 171 -9.34 -6.04 11.88
N GLY A 172 -10.07 -5.85 10.77
CA GLY A 172 -10.56 -6.93 9.92
C GLY A 172 -9.41 -7.79 9.41
N ALA A 173 -8.33 -7.15 8.94
CA ALA A 173 -7.12 -7.84 8.51
C ALA A 173 -6.46 -8.63 9.64
N ALA A 174 -6.35 -8.07 10.85
CA ALA A 174 -5.77 -8.78 12.00
C ALA A 174 -6.66 -9.95 12.47
N LEU A 175 -7.98 -9.76 12.53
CA LEU A 175 -8.94 -10.77 12.98
C LEU A 175 -9.00 -11.95 12.01
N THR A 176 -8.94 -11.69 10.71
CA THR A 176 -8.99 -12.71 9.66
C THR A 176 -7.61 -13.25 9.29
N ASP A 177 -6.56 -12.73 9.92
CA ASP A 177 -5.17 -13.03 9.61
C ASP A 177 -4.82 -12.85 8.12
N SER A 178 -5.39 -11.80 7.52
CA SER A 178 -5.31 -11.51 6.08
C SER A 178 -3.87 -11.40 5.58
N THR A 179 -3.56 -12.09 4.48
CA THR A 179 -2.24 -12.09 3.86
C THR A 179 -2.31 -11.65 2.41
N LEU A 180 -1.28 -10.92 1.97
CA LEU A 180 -0.97 -10.65 0.57
C LEU A 180 0.14 -11.58 0.10
N ARG A 181 -0.05 -12.23 -1.04
CA ARG A 181 1.04 -12.84 -1.82
C ARG A 181 1.63 -11.74 -2.71
N LEU A 182 2.94 -11.60 -2.66
CA LEU A 182 3.72 -10.75 -3.54
C LEU A 182 4.47 -11.65 -4.51
N GLU A 183 4.45 -11.33 -5.79
CA GLU A 183 5.18 -12.09 -6.80
C GLU A 183 5.79 -11.18 -7.86
N LEU A 184 7.12 -11.24 -8.01
CA LEU A 184 7.86 -10.49 -9.01
C LEU A 184 7.95 -11.27 -10.32
N SER A 185 7.86 -10.54 -11.43
CA SER A 185 8.14 -11.09 -12.75
C SER A 185 9.61 -11.52 -12.89
N PRO A 186 9.92 -12.44 -13.82
CA PRO A 186 11.30 -12.85 -14.10
C PRO A 186 12.27 -11.69 -14.40
N ASN A 187 11.77 -10.58 -14.95
CA ASN A 187 12.53 -9.38 -15.28
C ASN A 187 12.38 -8.23 -14.25
N ASP A 188 11.74 -8.46 -13.10
CA ASP A 188 11.52 -7.49 -12.01
C ASP A 188 10.72 -6.23 -12.40
N LYS A 189 10.09 -6.21 -13.59
CA LYS A 189 9.28 -5.09 -14.07
C LYS A 189 7.84 -5.10 -13.52
N TRP A 190 7.36 -6.24 -13.04
CA TRP A 190 6.01 -6.38 -12.50
C TRP A 190 6.05 -7.02 -11.13
N ILE A 191 5.22 -6.50 -10.23
CA ILE A 191 4.87 -7.11 -8.95
C ILE A 191 3.39 -7.41 -9.01
N ASN A 192 3.00 -8.64 -8.76
CA ASN A 192 1.61 -8.95 -8.50
C ASN A 192 1.34 -8.91 -6.99
N LEU A 193 0.22 -8.29 -6.64
CA LEU A 193 -0.37 -8.29 -5.32
C LEU A 193 -1.61 -9.20 -5.35
N TYR A 194 -1.46 -10.40 -4.82
CA TYR A 194 -2.53 -11.38 -4.72
C TYR A 194 -3.14 -11.36 -3.31
N GLY A 195 -4.43 -11.05 -3.21
CA GLY A 195 -5.18 -11.02 -1.94
C GLY A 195 -6.69 -10.95 -2.17
N ALA A 196 -7.26 -9.75 -2.12
CA ALA A 196 -8.69 -9.50 -2.36
C ALA A 196 -9.08 -9.39 -3.87
N GLY A 197 -8.11 -9.66 -4.76
CA GLY A 197 -8.15 -9.55 -6.23
C GLY A 197 -6.73 -9.25 -6.73
N PRO A 198 -6.29 -9.66 -7.94
CA PRO A 198 -5.02 -9.25 -8.51
C PRO A 198 -4.95 -7.73 -8.72
N GLY A 199 -4.06 -7.12 -7.97
CA GLY A 199 -3.44 -5.85 -8.33
C GLY A 199 -2.09 -6.11 -8.97
N TRP A 200 -1.73 -5.32 -9.96
CA TRP A 200 -0.40 -5.31 -10.55
C TRP A 200 0.30 -4.01 -10.16
N ILE A 201 1.60 -4.07 -9.90
CA ILE A 201 2.46 -2.90 -9.76
C ILE A 201 3.50 -3.02 -10.85
N TYR A 202 3.53 -2.04 -11.75
CA TYR A 202 4.60 -1.86 -12.71
C TYR A 202 5.75 -1.09 -12.08
N VAL A 203 6.97 -1.61 -12.19
CA VAL A 203 8.20 -0.96 -11.71
C VAL A 203 8.76 -0.12 -12.85
N GLY A 204 8.67 1.21 -12.71
CA GLY A 204 9.15 2.15 -13.72
C GLY A 204 10.65 1.96 -14.00
N GLN A 205 11.00 1.99 -15.28
CA GLN A 205 12.37 1.93 -15.79
C GLN A 205 12.82 3.31 -16.29
N PRO A 206 14.13 3.60 -16.30
CA PRO A 206 14.69 4.86 -16.79
C PRO A 206 14.21 5.29 -18.18
N GLU A 207 13.97 4.31 -19.07
CA GLU A 207 13.52 4.53 -20.44
C GLU A 207 12.01 4.73 -20.62
N ASP A 208 11.20 4.47 -19.59
CA ASP A 208 9.75 4.56 -19.71
C ASP A 208 9.28 6.02 -19.84
N THR A 209 8.08 6.25 -20.32
CA THR A 209 7.48 7.59 -20.29
C THR A 209 5.98 7.41 -20.16
N PHE A 210 5.45 7.88 -19.05
CA PHE A 210 4.02 7.80 -18.79
C PHE A 210 3.32 9.06 -19.28
N GLU A 211 2.35 8.89 -20.16
CA GLU A 211 1.40 9.92 -20.54
C GLU A 211 0.34 10.05 -19.42
N CYS A 212 0.24 11.22 -18.79
CA CYS A 212 -0.84 11.50 -17.86
C CYS A 212 -2.04 12.05 -18.63
N LYS A 213 -3.04 11.19 -18.89
CA LYS A 213 -4.33 11.61 -19.45
C LYS A 213 -5.24 11.98 -18.31
N ASN A 214 -5.96 13.09 -18.46
CA ASN A 214 -6.59 13.75 -17.34
C ASN A 214 -5.55 13.90 -16.23
N ALA A 215 -4.50 14.70 -16.47
CA ALA A 215 -3.80 15.32 -15.36
C ALA A 215 -4.91 16.01 -14.57
N ALA A 216 -5.49 15.28 -13.61
CA ALA A 216 -6.13 15.86 -12.47
C ALA A 216 -4.98 16.67 -11.95
N VAL A 217 -5.03 17.93 -12.37
CA VAL A 217 -4.57 19.08 -11.63
C VAL A 217 -4.67 18.60 -10.21
N ASP A 218 -3.54 18.28 -9.60
CA ASP A 218 -3.57 17.91 -8.21
C ASP A 218 -4.23 19.08 -7.46
N VAL A 219 -4.41 18.98 -6.15
CA VAL A 219 -4.94 20.12 -5.38
C VAL A 219 -4.17 21.45 -5.61
N TYR A 220 -3.04 21.45 -6.34
CA TYR A 220 -2.20 22.60 -6.64
C TYR A 220 -2.19 23.12 -8.07
N GLY A 221 -2.68 22.42 -9.09
CA GLY A 221 -2.48 22.92 -10.47
C GLY A 221 -1.62 22.04 -11.36
N GLU A 222 -0.89 21.09 -10.79
CA GLU A 222 0.38 20.65 -11.37
C GLU A 222 0.18 19.45 -12.29
N SER A 223 0.69 19.55 -13.53
CA SER A 223 0.82 18.41 -14.43
C SER A 223 1.90 17.49 -13.91
N PHE A 224 1.51 16.31 -13.42
CA PHE A 224 2.46 15.30 -13.02
C PHE A 224 3.07 14.62 -14.26
N LYS A 225 4.39 14.41 -14.24
CA LYS A 225 5.07 13.43 -15.09
C LYS A 225 5.77 12.46 -14.16
N PRO A 226 5.47 11.15 -14.20
CA PRO A 226 6.22 10.17 -13.43
C PRO A 226 7.70 10.31 -13.80
N VAL A 227 8.53 10.49 -12.79
CA VAL A 227 9.98 10.53 -13.01
C VAL A 227 10.42 9.08 -13.11
N THR A 228 11.22 8.76 -14.12
CA THR A 228 11.68 7.39 -14.41
C THR A 228 12.76 6.90 -13.47
N ASP A 229 12.71 7.30 -12.21
CA ASP A 229 13.54 6.73 -11.18
C ASP A 229 12.90 5.43 -10.67
N LEU A 230 13.73 4.44 -10.33
CA LEU A 230 13.32 3.14 -9.74
C LEU A 230 12.42 3.23 -8.48
N ASN A 231 12.17 4.45 -8.00
CA ASN A 231 11.36 4.75 -6.84
C ASN A 231 9.91 5.10 -7.18
N GLU A 232 9.54 5.17 -8.46
CA GLU A 232 8.19 5.41 -8.92
C GLU A 232 7.63 4.17 -9.62
N MET A 233 6.55 3.65 -9.06
CA MET A 233 5.85 2.49 -9.59
C MET A 233 4.38 2.83 -9.83
N LEU A 234 3.73 2.08 -10.72
CA LEU A 234 2.32 2.28 -11.03
C LEU A 234 1.52 1.03 -10.67
N ARG A 235 0.62 1.16 -9.69
CA ARG A 235 -0.34 0.12 -9.37
C ARG A 235 -1.53 0.22 -10.32
N VAL A 236 -1.91 -0.89 -10.94
CA VAL A 236 -3.09 -1.02 -11.82
C VAL A 236 -3.91 -2.27 -11.46
N SER A 237 -5.24 -2.14 -11.45
CA SER A 237 -6.17 -3.27 -11.59
C SER A 237 -6.91 -3.13 -12.90
N HIS A 238 -7.33 -4.26 -13.43
CA HIS A 238 -8.05 -4.35 -14.69
C HIS A 238 -9.43 -4.98 -14.47
N ASN A 239 -10.36 -4.72 -15.40
CA ASN A 239 -11.70 -5.30 -15.36
C ASN A 239 -11.70 -6.83 -15.43
N ASP A 240 -10.82 -7.39 -16.25
CA ASP A 240 -10.54 -8.81 -16.26
C ASP A 240 -9.15 -9.04 -15.66
N GLU A 241 -9.19 -9.47 -14.42
CA GLU A 241 -8.08 -9.80 -13.56
C GLU A 241 -7.19 -10.95 -14.08
N THR A 242 -7.72 -11.75 -15.00
CA THR A 242 -6.98 -12.83 -15.70
C THR A 242 -6.33 -12.34 -17.00
N LEU A 243 -6.70 -11.16 -17.48
CA LEU A 243 -6.19 -10.53 -18.69
C LEU A 243 -5.52 -9.19 -18.35
N PRO A 244 -4.17 -9.13 -18.22
CA PRO A 244 -3.44 -7.90 -17.87
C PRO A 244 -3.51 -6.78 -18.91
N LEU A 245 -4.18 -7.04 -20.03
CA LEU A 245 -4.42 -6.06 -21.11
C LEU A 245 -5.87 -5.60 -21.17
N SER A 246 -6.74 -6.05 -20.27
CA SER A 246 -8.10 -5.51 -20.19
C SER A 246 -8.07 -4.07 -19.66
N GLU A 247 -9.13 -3.32 -19.89
CA GLU A 247 -9.19 -1.92 -19.51
C GLU A 247 -8.92 -1.73 -18.01
N PRO A 248 -8.02 -0.80 -17.63
CA PRO A 248 -7.80 -0.46 -16.24
C PRO A 248 -9.10 0.01 -15.58
N ASN A 249 -9.38 -0.47 -14.37
CA ASN A 249 -10.50 0.00 -13.55
C ASN A 249 -10.04 0.71 -12.26
N TYR A 250 -8.74 0.67 -11.97
CA TYR A 250 -8.16 1.35 -10.82
C TYR A 250 -6.67 1.57 -11.03
N GLN A 251 -6.15 2.78 -10.78
CA GLN A 251 -4.72 3.06 -10.92
C GLN A 251 -4.20 4.05 -9.89
N TYR A 252 -3.06 3.80 -9.27
CA TYR A 252 -2.44 4.77 -8.37
C TYR A 252 -0.92 4.61 -8.33
N ARG A 253 -0.21 5.64 -7.91
CA ARG A 253 1.26 5.64 -7.87
C ARG A 253 1.75 5.01 -6.57
N VAL A 254 2.85 4.28 -6.63
CA VAL A 254 3.53 3.72 -5.46
C VAL A 254 4.93 4.32 -5.41
N ARG A 255 5.16 5.18 -4.42
CA ARG A 255 6.36 6.03 -4.38
C ARG A 255 7.15 5.80 -3.11
N LYS A 256 8.44 5.52 -3.22
CA LYS A 256 9.31 5.38 -2.04
C LYS A 256 9.45 6.73 -1.33
N VAL A 257 9.02 6.81 -0.08
CA VAL A 257 9.08 8.04 0.75
C VAL A 257 10.25 8.04 1.72
N ALA A 258 10.69 6.87 2.17
CA ALA A 258 11.84 6.77 3.07
C ALA A 258 12.54 5.42 2.96
N TYR A 259 13.85 5.38 3.27
CA TYR A 259 14.65 4.16 3.35
C TYR A 259 15.82 4.36 4.32
N MET A 260 16.50 3.28 4.70
CA MET A 260 17.77 3.35 5.43
C MET A 260 18.91 3.31 4.42
N ASP A 261 19.85 4.26 4.50
CA ASP A 261 21.06 4.20 3.68
C ASP A 261 22.03 3.11 4.17
N SER A 262 23.15 2.96 3.46
CA SER A 262 24.20 1.97 3.79
C SER A 262 24.87 2.21 5.16
N TYR A 263 24.70 3.40 5.75
CA TYR A 263 25.21 3.74 7.08
C TYR A 263 24.16 3.55 8.18
N GLY A 264 22.97 3.06 7.83
CA GLY A 264 21.86 2.91 8.77
C GLY A 264 21.26 4.24 9.19
N LYS A 265 21.36 5.29 8.36
CA LYS A 265 20.67 6.55 8.56
C LYS A 265 19.36 6.58 7.76
N LEU A 266 18.31 7.09 8.37
CA LEU A 266 17.04 7.33 7.71
C LEU A 266 17.19 8.44 6.65
N VAL A 267 16.86 8.12 5.40
CA VAL A 267 16.77 9.05 4.28
C VAL A 267 15.31 9.19 3.87
N LYS A 268 14.83 10.44 3.79
CA LYS A 268 13.51 10.81 3.29
C LYS A 268 13.66 11.34 1.87
N THR A 269 12.78 10.94 0.96
CA THR A 269 12.82 11.33 -0.46
C THR A 269 11.97 12.57 -0.72
N GLU A 270 12.04 13.14 -1.92
CA GLU A 270 11.13 14.22 -2.34
C GLU A 270 9.65 13.83 -2.27
N ALA A 271 9.34 12.54 -2.49
CA ALA A 271 7.98 12.02 -2.35
C ALA A 271 7.47 12.12 -0.90
N TRP A 272 8.37 12.10 0.10
CA TRP A 272 7.98 12.36 1.49
C TRP A 272 7.57 13.81 1.70
N ASP A 273 8.33 14.77 1.14
CA ASP A 273 8.01 16.19 1.26
C ASP A 273 6.65 16.49 0.62
N GLU A 274 6.38 15.88 -0.55
CA GLU A 274 5.07 15.96 -1.19
C GLU A 274 3.96 15.30 -0.34
N PHE A 275 4.22 14.11 0.22
CA PHE A 275 3.28 13.45 1.12
C PHE A 275 2.91 14.34 2.32
N VAL A 276 3.90 14.97 2.96
CA VAL A 276 3.71 15.90 4.10
C VAL A 276 2.93 17.14 3.67
N LYS A 277 3.29 17.73 2.51
CA LYS A 277 2.57 18.86 1.92
C LYS A 277 1.09 18.51 1.74
N ARG A 278 0.79 17.36 1.10
CA ARG A 278 -0.58 16.85 0.87
C ARG A 278 -1.32 16.52 2.18
N ALA A 279 -0.61 16.01 3.19
CA ALA A 279 -1.19 15.68 4.49
C ALA A 279 -1.58 16.93 5.30
N LYS A 280 -1.00 18.09 4.99
CA LYS A 280 -1.23 19.36 5.71
C LYS A 280 -2.15 20.34 4.98
N VAL A 281 -2.47 20.10 3.70
CA VAL A 281 -3.35 21.00 2.93
C VAL A 281 -4.68 21.14 3.64
N PRO A 282 -5.17 22.34 3.96
CA PRO A 282 -6.53 22.47 4.48
C PRO A 282 -7.53 21.94 3.43
N PHE A 283 -8.75 21.64 3.85
CA PHE A 283 -9.82 21.49 2.87
C PHE A 283 -9.91 22.78 2.06
N ALA A 284 -10.18 22.67 0.75
CA ALA A 284 -10.42 23.86 -0.05
C ALA A 284 -11.61 24.64 0.54
N PRO A 285 -11.64 25.98 0.42
CA PRO A 285 -12.71 26.79 0.98
C PRO A 285 -14.06 26.32 0.47
N GLY A 286 -14.96 26.06 1.42
CA GLY A 286 -16.25 25.51 1.09
C GLY A 286 -16.12 24.14 0.45
N THR A 287 -15.16 23.27 0.79
CA THR A 287 -15.17 21.81 0.60
C THR A 287 -15.05 21.08 1.93
N GLU A 288 -15.08 21.82 3.04
CA GLU A 288 -15.12 21.26 4.37
C GLU A 288 -16.38 20.40 4.52
N PRO A 289 -16.29 19.30 5.30
CA PRO A 289 -17.46 18.51 5.64
C PRO A 289 -18.57 19.39 6.27
N ASN A 290 -19.79 19.29 5.76
CA ASN A 290 -20.94 20.02 6.27
C ASN A 290 -21.89 19.08 7.05
N CYS A 291 -22.91 19.63 7.73
CA CYS A 291 -23.80 18.92 8.66
C CYS A 291 -23.06 18.13 9.75
N CYS A 292 -22.61 18.82 10.80
CA CYS A 292 -21.88 18.22 11.94
C CYS A 292 -20.59 17.45 11.54
N GLY A 293 -20.05 17.72 10.34
CA GLY A 293 -18.83 17.11 9.82
C GLY A 293 -19.03 15.77 9.09
N TYR A 294 -20.27 15.32 8.91
CA TYR A 294 -20.56 13.92 8.54
C TYR A 294 -20.79 13.69 7.05
N CYS A 295 -21.17 14.72 6.30
CA CYS A 295 -21.52 14.54 4.91
C CYS A 295 -20.98 15.65 4.00
N PHE A 296 -20.89 15.30 2.72
CA PHE A 296 -20.72 16.18 1.57
C PHE A 296 -22.06 16.35 0.82
N CYS A 297 -23.20 16.31 1.54
CA CYS A 297 -24.56 16.26 0.99
C CYS A 297 -24.96 17.40 0.02
N CYS A 298 -24.09 18.39 -0.20
CA CYS A 298 -24.36 19.52 -1.09
C CYS A 298 -23.30 19.68 -2.19
N ARG A 299 -22.53 18.63 -2.51
CA ARG A 299 -21.50 18.66 -3.54
C ARG A 299 -21.97 18.09 -4.87
N SER A 300 -21.49 18.66 -5.96
CA SER A 300 -21.66 18.07 -7.29
C SER A 300 -20.76 16.83 -7.44
N LYS A 301 -21.09 15.96 -8.41
CA LYS A 301 -20.26 14.78 -8.69
C LYS A 301 -18.86 15.16 -9.17
N GLU A 302 -18.74 16.31 -9.81
CA GLU A 302 -17.49 16.88 -10.32
C GLU A 302 -16.60 17.36 -9.17
N ASP A 303 -17.14 18.09 -8.19
CA ASP A 303 -16.41 18.46 -6.96
C ASP A 303 -15.93 17.21 -6.21
N LEU A 304 -16.71 16.14 -6.26
CA LEU A 304 -16.41 14.87 -5.61
C LEU A 304 -15.31 14.06 -6.32
N ALA A 305 -15.26 14.14 -7.65
CA ALA A 305 -14.36 13.36 -8.49
C ALA A 305 -12.99 14.01 -8.70
N LEU A 306 -12.93 15.35 -8.70
CA LEU A 306 -11.71 16.12 -8.97
C LEU A 306 -10.68 16.13 -7.83
N GLY A 307 -10.66 15.13 -6.94
CA GLY A 307 -9.56 14.94 -5.99
C GLY A 307 -9.32 16.11 -5.03
N ARG A 308 -10.32 16.99 -4.82
CA ARG A 308 -10.20 18.12 -3.86
C ARG A 308 -10.23 17.69 -2.40
N TYR A 309 -10.34 16.39 -2.14
CA TYR A 309 -10.22 15.86 -0.79
C TYR A 309 -8.77 15.57 -0.48
N PRO A 310 -8.28 15.99 0.68
CA PRO A 310 -6.96 15.56 1.10
C PRO A 310 -6.92 14.03 1.20
N HIS A 311 -6.13 13.42 0.32
CA HIS A 311 -5.94 11.97 0.22
C HIS A 311 -5.00 11.39 1.29
N THR A 312 -4.64 12.20 2.29
CA THR A 312 -3.69 11.83 3.34
C THR A 312 -4.08 12.50 4.66
N ASN A 313 -3.83 11.80 5.76
CA ASN A 313 -4.07 12.26 7.12
C ASN A 313 -2.73 12.57 7.80
N THR A 314 -2.69 13.56 8.69
CA THR A 314 -1.49 13.87 9.49
C THR A 314 -1.22 12.84 10.57
N LYS A 315 -2.20 12.01 10.89
CA LYS A 315 -2.10 10.89 11.81
C LYS A 315 -2.34 9.57 11.07
N LEU A 316 -1.46 8.61 11.31
CA LEU A 316 -1.57 7.26 10.79
C LEU A 316 -1.61 6.28 11.96
N ILE A 317 -2.20 5.12 11.73
CA ILE A 317 -2.10 3.98 12.62
C ILE A 317 -1.15 2.98 11.96
N VAL A 318 -0.18 2.50 12.72
CA VAL A 318 0.81 1.54 12.26
C VAL A 318 0.86 0.39 13.26
N LYS A 319 0.73 -0.84 12.78
CA LYS A 319 1.09 -2.03 13.56
C LYS A 319 2.35 -2.62 12.97
N TYR A 320 3.40 -2.69 13.77
CA TYR A 320 4.70 -3.15 13.29
C TYR A 320 4.75 -4.66 13.16
N ALA A 321 5.50 -5.15 12.18
CA ALA A 321 5.84 -6.57 12.10
C ALA A 321 6.74 -6.95 13.30
N PRO A 322 6.59 -8.15 13.87
CA PRO A 322 7.49 -8.62 14.93
C PRO A 322 8.93 -8.70 14.42
N SER A 323 9.90 -8.39 15.28
CA SER A 323 11.33 -8.52 14.96
C SER A 323 11.65 -9.97 14.57
N THR A 324 12.29 -10.16 13.42
CA THR A 324 12.83 -11.45 12.95
C THR A 324 14.12 -11.82 13.70
N LYS A 325 14.84 -10.82 14.23
CA LYS A 325 15.97 -11.05 15.13
C LYS A 325 15.41 -11.60 16.43
N SER A 326 15.55 -12.91 16.62
CA SER A 326 15.37 -13.56 17.92
C SER A 326 16.17 -12.75 18.93
N THR A 327 15.50 -11.99 19.78
CA THR A 327 16.09 -11.60 21.05
C THR A 327 16.37 -12.90 21.76
N ALA A 328 17.62 -13.37 21.68
CA ALA A 328 18.08 -14.49 22.48
C ALA A 328 17.53 -14.25 23.90
N PRO A 329 16.82 -15.23 24.49
CA PRO A 329 16.22 -15.04 25.80
C PRO A 329 17.30 -14.47 26.71
N ALA A 330 17.04 -13.30 27.29
CA ALA A 330 17.99 -12.64 28.18
C ALA A 330 18.45 -13.70 29.16
N GLN A 331 19.72 -14.10 29.08
CA GLN A 331 20.27 -15.06 30.00
C GLN A 331 20.07 -14.46 31.37
N THR A 332 19.11 -15.00 32.11
CA THR A 332 18.91 -14.66 33.51
C THR A 332 20.23 -15.02 34.16
N ILE A 333 21.07 -14.02 34.41
CA ILE A 333 22.29 -14.19 35.19
C ILE A 333 21.78 -14.64 36.55
N GLY A 334 21.80 -15.95 36.76
CA GLY A 334 21.47 -16.54 38.05
C GLY A 334 22.45 -15.95 39.04
N ALA A 335 21.95 -15.08 39.90
CA ALA A 335 22.67 -14.69 41.10
C ALA A 335 22.86 -15.96 41.93
N GLN A 336 24.04 -16.56 41.82
CA GLN A 336 24.50 -17.51 42.83
C GLN A 336 24.68 -16.72 44.12
N GLN A 337 23.82 -17.01 45.09
CA GLN A 337 24.00 -16.59 46.49
C GLN A 337 25.00 -17.52 47.18
#